data_AF-A0A258HDP8-F1
#
_entry.id   AF-A0A258HDP8-F1
#
_cell.length_a   1.000
_cell.length_b   1.000
_cell.length_c   1.000
_cell.angle_alpha   90.00
_cell.angle_beta   90.00
_cell.angle_gamma   90.00
#
_symmetry.space_group_name_H-M   'P 1'
#
loop_
_entity.id
_entity.type
_entity.pdbx_description
1 polymer ?
#
loop_
_entity_poly.entity_id
_entity_poly.type
_entity_poly.pdbx_seq_one_letter_code
_entity_poly.pdbx_strand_id
1 'polypeptide(L)'
;MSMSQTASQTRRTRYPGPIDQAKKHPHALVDQGFATDEALAAILHRYPAELFDINLYDYDDEGQVSLRTGARGGLSGDQLLAAIQAGRLWVNLRQAQAGCPDLWKAAMGEFARIQATYPGMKAVTNAGQLIISSPVARVPYHFDAAGVVLFHLRGRKRLFIYPGDEAHLPETAMEQVVARQTTEELPYTRAFEADAQVMDLEPGEALTWPLYAPHRVENLDRFCVSLSMDFQTWPTRFRNGAIYTNAVIRSRGGRPRFTDGMSTPELAARWAASLALRRVGGLKSRIEHFERDFTPDVGAADGAGALQA
;
A
#
# COMPACT_ATOMS: atom_id res chain seq x y z
N MET A 1 20.24 44.05 6.01
CA MET A 1 20.22 42.81 5.19
C MET A 1 19.64 41.70 6.07
N SER A 2 18.36 41.38 5.87
CA SER A 2 17.67 40.36 6.66
C SER A 2 17.98 38.98 6.08
N MET A 3 18.74 38.17 6.81
CA MET A 3 18.89 36.75 6.50
C MET A 3 17.61 36.04 6.93
N SER A 4 16.74 35.76 5.95
CA SER A 4 15.61 34.86 6.15
C SER A 4 16.18 33.45 6.36
N GLN A 5 16.17 32.97 7.60
CA GLN A 5 16.34 31.56 7.91
C GLN A 5 15.14 30.82 7.33
N THR A 6 15.29 30.22 6.15
CA THR A 6 14.38 29.18 5.68
C THR A 6 14.48 28.01 6.65
N ALA A 7 13.47 27.86 7.50
CA ALA A 7 13.26 26.64 8.27
C ALA A 7 13.29 25.47 7.29
N SER A 8 14.36 24.68 7.33
CA SER A 8 14.41 23.38 6.67
C SER A 8 13.30 22.55 7.30
N GLN A 9 12.14 22.45 6.64
CA GLN A 9 11.14 21.47 6.99
C GLN A 9 11.81 20.10 6.86
N THR A 10 12.11 19.50 8.01
CA THR A 10 12.82 18.23 8.06
C THR A 10 11.87 17.18 7.49
N ARG A 11 12.18 16.65 6.30
CA ARG A 11 11.42 15.54 5.72
C ARG A 11 11.39 14.41 6.72
N ARG A 12 10.23 13.77 6.88
CA ARG A 12 10.09 12.60 7.77
C ARG A 12 10.70 11.32 7.18
N THR A 13 11.22 11.38 5.96
CA THR A 13 11.91 10.28 5.27
C THR A 13 13.26 10.77 4.76
N ARG A 14 14.25 9.89 4.76
CA ARG A 14 15.57 10.16 4.17
C ARG A 14 15.54 10.17 2.63
N TYR A 15 14.49 9.60 2.03
CA TYR A 15 14.37 9.50 0.58
C TYR A 15 13.76 10.79 -0.01
N PRO A 16 14.43 11.45 -0.98
CA PRO A 16 13.90 12.66 -1.58
C PRO A 16 12.66 12.35 -2.43
N GLY A 17 11.68 13.23 -2.35
CA GLY A 17 10.40 13.09 -3.03
C GLY A 17 9.65 14.41 -3.13
N PRO A 18 8.57 14.46 -3.91
CA PRO A 18 7.72 15.65 -4.02
C PRO A 18 6.78 15.84 -2.81
N ILE A 19 6.64 14.83 -1.95
CA ILE A 19 5.79 14.82 -0.77
C ILE A 19 6.69 14.75 0.46
N ASP A 20 6.81 15.85 1.19
CA ASP A 20 7.73 15.97 2.34
C ASP A 20 7.06 15.61 3.68
N GLN A 21 5.73 15.71 3.75
CA GLN A 21 4.92 15.42 4.93
C GLN A 21 3.58 14.79 4.56
N ALA A 22 2.98 14.07 5.50
CA ALA A 22 1.64 13.54 5.33
C ALA A 22 0.59 14.66 5.32
N LYS A 23 -0.32 14.62 4.35
CA LYS A 23 -1.29 15.69 4.09
C LYS A 23 -2.60 15.15 3.54
N LYS A 24 -3.70 15.64 4.10
CA LYS A 24 -5.07 15.40 3.62
C LYS A 24 -5.43 16.32 2.47
N HIS A 25 -6.25 15.82 1.56
CA HIS A 25 -6.82 16.56 0.42
C HIS A 25 -8.30 16.22 0.29
N PRO A 26 -9.19 17.19 0.03
CA PRO A 26 -10.60 16.89 -0.23
C PRO A 26 -10.77 16.29 -1.64
N HIS A 27 -11.81 15.46 -1.82
CA HIS A 27 -12.23 14.93 -3.11
C HIS A 27 -13.75 14.70 -3.18
N ALA A 28 -14.33 14.66 -4.38
CA ALA A 28 -15.78 14.52 -4.59
C ALA A 28 -16.24 13.09 -4.99
N LEU A 29 -15.40 12.06 -4.82
CA LEU A 29 -15.76 10.69 -5.20
C LEU A 29 -16.95 10.10 -4.43
N VAL A 30 -17.18 10.54 -3.18
CA VAL A 30 -18.27 10.04 -2.34
C VAL A 30 -19.63 10.39 -2.95
N ASP A 31 -19.76 11.58 -3.52
CA ASP A 31 -21.00 12.11 -4.10
C ASP A 31 -21.46 11.31 -5.34
N GLN A 32 -20.58 10.51 -5.93
CA GLN A 32 -20.87 9.69 -7.11
C GLN A 32 -21.42 8.29 -6.77
N GLY A 33 -21.55 7.96 -5.48
CA GLY A 33 -22.24 6.72 -5.05
C GLY A 33 -21.46 5.42 -5.28
N PHE A 34 -20.15 5.49 -5.58
CA PHE A 34 -19.32 4.31 -5.86
C PHE A 34 -19.17 3.32 -4.70
N ALA A 35 -19.45 3.75 -3.46
CA ALA A 35 -19.29 2.95 -2.24
C ALA A 35 -20.62 2.64 -1.50
N THR A 36 -21.73 2.70 -2.23
CA THR A 36 -23.03 2.16 -1.77
C THR A 36 -22.99 0.64 -1.71
N ASP A 37 -23.85 0.02 -0.88
CA ASP A 37 -23.86 -1.44 -0.76
C ASP A 37 -24.21 -2.11 -2.10
N GLU A 38 -25.14 -1.53 -2.86
CA GLU A 38 -25.53 -2.00 -4.19
C GLU A 38 -24.36 -1.94 -5.19
N ALA A 39 -23.62 -0.82 -5.22
CA ALA A 39 -22.47 -0.67 -6.10
C ALA A 39 -21.34 -1.64 -5.73
N LEU A 40 -21.05 -1.79 -4.44
CA LEU A 40 -20.01 -2.70 -3.95
C LEU A 40 -20.37 -4.16 -4.22
N ALA A 41 -21.61 -4.57 -3.97
CA ALA A 41 -22.08 -5.91 -4.27
C ALA A 41 -21.98 -6.21 -5.78
N ALA A 42 -22.38 -5.27 -6.64
CA ALA A 42 -22.24 -5.43 -8.10
C ALA A 42 -20.77 -5.56 -8.53
N ILE A 43 -19.86 -4.77 -7.95
CA ILE A 43 -18.42 -4.88 -8.19
C ILE A 43 -17.92 -6.26 -7.74
N LEU A 44 -18.17 -6.66 -6.50
CA LEU A 44 -17.72 -7.93 -5.91
C LEU A 44 -18.26 -9.16 -6.64
N HIS A 45 -19.43 -9.05 -7.27
CA HIS A 45 -20.03 -10.14 -8.04
C HIS A 45 -19.32 -10.37 -9.38
N ARG A 46 -18.97 -9.30 -10.11
CA ARG A 46 -18.40 -9.39 -11.46
C ARG A 46 -16.87 -9.38 -11.51
N TYR A 47 -16.20 -9.05 -10.40
CA TYR A 47 -14.75 -8.91 -10.38
C TYR A 47 -14.07 -10.28 -10.60
N PRO A 48 -13.00 -10.37 -11.42
CA PRO A 48 -12.30 -11.63 -11.63
C PRO A 48 -11.70 -12.18 -10.33
N ALA A 49 -11.90 -13.47 -10.05
CA ALA A 49 -11.52 -14.10 -8.80
C ALA A 49 -10.00 -14.03 -8.53
N GLU A 50 -9.18 -14.10 -9.57
CA GLU A 50 -7.72 -14.02 -9.52
C GLU A 50 -7.19 -12.63 -9.12
N LEU A 51 -8.04 -11.61 -9.14
CA LEU A 51 -7.68 -10.25 -8.73
C LEU A 51 -8.08 -9.93 -7.28
N PHE A 52 -8.64 -10.89 -6.55
CA PHE A 52 -8.89 -10.77 -5.12
C PHE A 52 -7.68 -11.17 -4.30
N ASP A 53 -7.32 -10.32 -3.35
CA ASP A 53 -6.58 -10.69 -2.16
C ASP A 53 -7.53 -10.59 -0.96
N ILE A 54 -7.93 -11.74 -0.42
CA ILE A 54 -8.78 -11.82 0.78
C ILE A 54 -7.88 -12.22 1.92
N ASN A 55 -7.73 -11.35 2.91
CA ASN A 55 -6.77 -11.51 3.99
C ASN A 55 -7.49 -11.46 5.33
N LEU A 56 -6.98 -12.25 6.27
CA LEU A 56 -7.31 -12.19 7.68
C LEU A 56 -6.00 -12.06 8.45
N TYR A 57 -5.89 -10.99 9.24
CA TYR A 57 -4.73 -10.70 10.06
C TYR A 57 -5.04 -10.98 11.54
N ASP A 58 -4.17 -11.75 12.17
CA ASP A 58 -4.12 -11.94 13.62
C ASP A 58 -2.85 -11.30 14.18
N TYR A 59 -2.93 -10.82 15.41
CA TYR A 59 -1.86 -10.10 16.09
C TYR A 59 -1.62 -10.69 17.48
N ASP A 60 -0.36 -10.87 17.86
CA ASP A 60 0.01 -11.24 19.24
C ASP A 60 0.13 -10.00 20.16
N ASP A 61 0.47 -10.23 21.43
CA ASP A 61 0.57 -9.18 22.45
C ASP A 61 1.72 -8.19 22.17
N GLU A 62 2.75 -8.65 21.44
CA GLU A 62 3.88 -7.88 20.95
C GLU A 62 3.57 -7.13 19.63
N GLY A 63 2.40 -7.38 19.03
CA GLY A 63 1.95 -6.78 17.78
C GLY A 63 2.57 -7.39 16.52
N GLN A 64 3.18 -8.57 16.62
CA GLN A 64 3.58 -9.35 15.45
C GLN A 64 2.35 -9.87 14.73
N VAL A 65 2.45 -9.99 13.41
CA VAL A 65 1.31 -10.32 12.54
C VAL A 65 1.44 -11.73 11.98
N SER A 66 0.33 -12.46 11.94
CA SER A 66 0.16 -13.64 11.10
C SER A 66 -0.96 -13.41 10.08
N LEU A 67 -0.71 -13.81 8.83
CA LEU A 67 -1.64 -13.68 7.72
C LEU A 67 -2.21 -15.04 7.33
N ARG A 68 -3.53 -15.11 7.23
CA ARG A 68 -4.25 -16.18 6.51
C ARG A 68 -4.82 -15.62 5.22
N THR A 69 -4.71 -16.36 4.12
CA THR A 69 -5.24 -15.90 2.82
C THR A 69 -6.44 -16.73 2.36
N GLY A 70 -7.45 -16.05 1.83
CA GLY A 70 -8.69 -16.66 1.36
C GLY A 70 -8.78 -16.71 -0.16
N ALA A 71 -9.51 -17.70 -0.67
CA ALA A 71 -9.97 -17.74 -2.06
C ALA A 71 -11.35 -17.08 -2.19
N ARG A 72 -11.68 -16.48 -3.34
CA ARG A 72 -12.96 -15.79 -3.57
C ARG A 72 -14.20 -16.66 -3.32
N GLY A 73 -14.10 -17.97 -3.54
CA GLY A 73 -15.21 -18.91 -3.37
C GLY A 73 -16.39 -18.64 -4.33
N GLY A 74 -17.54 -19.24 -4.03
CA GLY A 74 -18.75 -19.18 -4.85
C GLY A 74 -19.83 -18.18 -4.41
N LEU A 75 -19.60 -17.39 -3.36
CA LEU A 75 -20.60 -16.44 -2.84
C LEU A 75 -21.00 -15.41 -3.91
N SER A 76 -22.27 -15.00 -3.92
CA SER A 76 -22.71 -13.83 -4.68
C SER A 76 -22.05 -12.55 -4.16
N GLY A 77 -22.18 -11.43 -4.88
CA GLY A 77 -21.55 -10.18 -4.45
C GLY A 77 -22.13 -9.60 -3.16
N ASP A 78 -23.45 -9.70 -2.99
CA ASP A 78 -24.17 -9.30 -1.78
C ASP A 78 -23.81 -10.19 -0.58
N GLN A 79 -23.73 -11.50 -0.76
CA GLN A 79 -23.28 -12.43 0.26
C GLN A 79 -21.83 -12.15 0.67
N LEU A 80 -20.93 -11.92 -0.29
CA LEU A 80 -19.55 -11.58 0.02
C LEU A 80 -19.45 -10.24 0.75
N LEU A 81 -20.21 -9.23 0.33
CA LEU A 81 -20.25 -7.94 1.02
C LEU A 81 -20.70 -8.11 2.48
N ALA A 82 -21.76 -8.89 2.71
CA ALA A 82 -22.26 -9.20 4.06
C ALA A 82 -21.20 -9.91 4.91
N ALA A 83 -20.48 -10.89 4.34
CA ALA A 83 -19.39 -11.58 5.02
C ALA A 83 -18.25 -10.62 5.43
N ILE A 84 -17.90 -9.67 4.56
CA ILE A 84 -16.87 -8.65 4.88
C ILE A 84 -17.36 -7.69 5.97
N GLN A 85 -18.62 -7.26 5.91
CA GLN A 85 -19.21 -6.33 6.89
C GLN A 85 -19.31 -6.94 8.29
N ALA A 86 -19.66 -8.22 8.39
CA ALA A 86 -19.84 -8.93 9.65
C ALA A 86 -18.54 -9.50 10.24
N GLY A 87 -17.60 -9.90 9.38
CA GLY A 87 -16.41 -10.65 9.79
C GLY A 87 -15.20 -9.78 10.13
N ARG A 88 -14.02 -10.34 9.88
CA ARG A 88 -12.70 -9.73 10.08
C ARG A 88 -11.92 -9.56 8.77
N LEU A 89 -12.59 -9.76 7.64
CA LEU A 89 -11.95 -9.79 6.34
C LEU A 89 -11.43 -8.42 5.92
N TRP A 90 -10.26 -8.43 5.29
CA TRP A 90 -9.72 -7.34 4.51
C TRP A 90 -9.63 -7.81 3.05
N VAL A 91 -10.34 -7.15 2.15
CA VAL A 91 -10.43 -7.55 0.74
C VAL A 91 -9.85 -6.45 -0.13
N ASN A 92 -8.83 -6.81 -0.90
CA ASN A 92 -8.21 -5.95 -1.89
C ASN A 92 -8.52 -6.44 -3.30
N LEU A 93 -9.08 -5.56 -4.12
CA LEU A 93 -9.37 -5.81 -5.52
C LEU A 93 -8.30 -5.11 -6.37
N ARG A 94 -7.36 -5.90 -6.88
CA ARG A 94 -6.25 -5.40 -7.69
C ARG A 94 -6.74 -4.92 -9.06
N GLN A 95 -5.99 -4.01 -9.68
CA GLN A 95 -6.27 -3.49 -11.03
C GLN A 95 -7.62 -2.77 -11.17
N ALA A 96 -7.94 -1.89 -10.23
CA ALA A 96 -9.18 -1.11 -10.22
C ALA A 96 -9.41 -0.30 -11.51
N GLN A 97 -8.36 0.03 -12.26
CA GLN A 97 -8.49 0.66 -13.58
C GLN A 97 -9.29 -0.17 -14.59
N ALA A 98 -9.19 -1.50 -14.54
CA ALA A 98 -9.96 -2.40 -15.40
C ALA A 98 -11.23 -2.87 -14.69
N GLY A 99 -11.13 -3.13 -13.38
CA GLY A 99 -12.24 -3.65 -12.60
C GLY A 99 -13.33 -2.62 -12.26
N CYS A 100 -12.99 -1.34 -12.11
CA CYS A 100 -13.89 -0.25 -11.76
C CYS A 100 -13.59 1.01 -12.61
N PRO A 101 -13.78 0.97 -13.93
CA PRO A 101 -13.29 2.01 -14.85
C PRO A 101 -13.89 3.40 -14.57
N ASP A 102 -15.17 3.48 -14.17
CA ASP A 102 -15.82 4.76 -13.87
C ASP A 102 -15.27 5.41 -12.58
N LEU A 103 -15.14 4.62 -11.51
CA LEU A 103 -14.47 5.05 -10.27
C LEU A 103 -13.04 5.47 -10.55
N TRP A 104 -12.30 4.68 -11.35
CA TRP A 104 -10.91 4.99 -11.70
C TRP A 104 -10.80 6.29 -12.48
N LYS A 105 -11.65 6.51 -13.50
CA LYS A 105 -11.68 7.74 -14.27
C LYS A 105 -11.95 8.96 -13.39
N ALA A 106 -12.92 8.86 -12.48
CA ALA A 106 -13.21 9.92 -11.52
C ALA A 106 -12.01 10.18 -10.59
N ALA A 107 -11.41 9.13 -10.04
CA ALA A 107 -10.25 9.22 -9.16
C ALA A 107 -9.02 9.83 -9.85
N MET A 108 -8.80 9.55 -11.13
CA MET A 108 -7.71 10.17 -11.89
C MET A 108 -7.92 11.69 -12.07
N GLY A 109 -9.17 12.15 -12.16
CA GLY A 109 -9.49 13.57 -12.14
C GLY A 109 -9.15 14.24 -10.79
N GLU A 110 -9.47 13.58 -9.68
CA GLU A 110 -9.11 14.04 -8.33
C GLU A 110 -7.59 14.01 -8.10
N PHE A 111 -6.93 12.92 -8.54
CA PHE A 111 -5.48 12.79 -8.46
C PHE A 111 -4.76 13.91 -9.23
N ALA A 112 -5.26 14.32 -10.39
CA ALA A 112 -4.66 15.44 -11.14
C ALA A 112 -4.65 16.74 -10.31
N ARG A 113 -5.71 17.02 -9.54
CA ARG A 113 -5.78 18.18 -8.65
C ARG A 113 -4.80 18.05 -7.48
N ILE A 114 -4.74 16.88 -6.86
CA ILE A 114 -3.77 16.59 -5.77
C ILE A 114 -2.35 16.73 -6.30
N GLN A 115 -2.05 16.21 -7.49
CA GLN A 115 -0.74 16.29 -8.10
C GLN A 115 -0.29 17.72 -8.36
N ALA A 116 -1.21 18.59 -8.78
CA ALA A 116 -0.92 20.02 -8.96
C ALA A 116 -0.52 20.73 -7.65
N THR A 117 -0.83 20.18 -6.48
CA THR A 117 -0.40 20.75 -5.19
C THR A 117 1.05 20.44 -4.82
N TYR A 118 1.70 19.53 -5.55
CA TYR A 118 3.08 19.09 -5.30
C TYR A 118 4.01 19.51 -6.45
N PRO A 119 4.78 20.60 -6.28
CA PRO A 119 5.72 21.06 -7.30
C PRO A 119 6.68 19.94 -7.75
N GLY A 120 6.73 19.71 -9.06
CA GLY A 120 7.63 18.70 -9.64
C GLY A 120 7.14 17.25 -9.53
N MET A 121 5.99 16.97 -8.90
CA MET A 121 5.41 15.63 -8.96
C MET A 121 4.89 15.33 -10.36
N LYS A 122 5.47 14.32 -11.00
CA LYS A 122 5.07 13.82 -12.31
C LYS A 122 4.95 12.31 -12.27
N ALA A 123 3.74 11.82 -12.03
CA ALA A 123 3.45 10.40 -12.16
C ALA A 123 3.65 9.95 -13.62
N VAL A 124 4.39 8.87 -13.82
CA VAL A 124 4.61 8.22 -15.12
C VAL A 124 3.86 6.89 -15.23
N THR A 125 3.38 6.37 -14.10
CA THR A 125 2.50 5.21 -14.02
C THR A 125 1.51 5.43 -12.89
N ASN A 126 0.29 4.94 -13.07
CA ASN A 126 -0.74 4.89 -12.04
C ASN A 126 -1.38 3.50 -12.03
N ALA A 127 -1.62 2.94 -10.85
CA ALA A 127 -2.33 1.68 -10.67
C ALA A 127 -3.30 1.82 -9.49
N GLY A 128 -4.48 1.21 -9.59
CA GLY A 128 -5.52 1.32 -8.58
C GLY A 128 -5.83 0.00 -7.90
N GLN A 129 -6.19 0.07 -6.62
CA GLN A 129 -6.64 -1.06 -5.83
C GLN A 129 -7.84 -0.64 -4.97
N LEU A 130 -8.99 -1.32 -5.11
CA LEU A 130 -10.17 -1.04 -4.28
C LEU A 130 -10.11 -1.92 -3.03
N ILE A 131 -10.04 -1.28 -1.86
CA ILE A 131 -9.92 -1.94 -0.57
C ILE A 131 -11.26 -1.85 0.15
N ILE A 132 -11.82 -3.01 0.49
CA ILE A 132 -13.08 -3.19 1.21
C ILE A 132 -12.76 -3.98 2.48
N SER A 133 -13.03 -3.40 3.64
CA SER A 133 -12.49 -3.92 4.90
C SER A 133 -13.49 -3.87 6.03
N SER A 134 -13.51 -4.94 6.82
CA SER A 134 -14.37 -5.11 8.00
C SER A 134 -14.12 -4.04 9.08
N PRO A 135 -15.05 -3.83 10.02
CA PRO A 135 -14.93 -2.82 11.08
C PRO A 135 -13.66 -2.92 11.94
N VAL A 136 -13.14 -4.13 12.13
CA VAL A 136 -11.99 -4.41 13.02
C VAL A 136 -10.70 -4.73 12.24
N ALA A 137 -10.72 -4.60 10.91
CA ALA A 137 -9.54 -4.87 10.08
C ALA A 137 -8.39 -3.92 10.42
N ARG A 138 -7.19 -4.51 10.50
CA ARG A 138 -5.93 -3.79 10.68
C ARG A 138 -4.97 -4.27 9.61
N VAL A 139 -4.34 -3.33 8.91
CA VAL A 139 -3.25 -3.60 7.97
C VAL A 139 -1.94 -3.45 8.74
N PRO A 140 -1.05 -4.44 8.71
CA PRO A 140 0.19 -4.43 9.49
C PRO A 140 1.16 -3.34 9.02
N TYR A 141 2.23 -3.16 9.79
CA TYR A 141 3.33 -2.28 9.47
C TYR A 141 4.04 -2.73 8.18
N HIS A 142 4.02 -1.87 7.15
CA HIS A 142 4.61 -2.13 5.84
C HIS A 142 5.09 -0.83 5.18
N PHE A 143 5.65 -0.91 3.99
CA PHE A 143 5.95 0.25 3.15
C PHE A 143 5.59 -0.05 1.69
N ASP A 144 5.23 1.00 0.95
CA ASP A 144 5.01 0.89 -0.48
C ASP A 144 6.28 1.20 -1.26
N ALA A 145 6.58 0.38 -2.27
CA ALA A 145 7.59 0.68 -3.27
C ALA A 145 7.10 1.72 -4.33
N ALA A 146 6.05 2.48 -4.02
CA ALA A 146 5.47 3.52 -4.86
C ALA A 146 5.03 4.70 -3.98
N GLY A 147 4.70 5.83 -4.60
CA GLY A 147 3.92 6.85 -3.90
C GLY A 147 2.46 6.43 -3.88
N VAL A 148 1.74 6.78 -2.82
CA VAL A 148 0.33 6.43 -2.66
C VAL A 148 -0.52 7.69 -2.47
N VAL A 149 -1.68 7.68 -3.10
CA VAL A 149 -2.82 8.53 -2.75
C VAL A 149 -3.96 7.62 -2.35
N LEU A 150 -4.34 7.64 -1.06
CA LEU A 150 -5.43 6.84 -0.53
C LEU A 150 -6.70 7.69 -0.50
N PHE A 151 -7.64 7.45 -1.43
CA PHE A 151 -8.95 8.10 -1.45
C PHE A 151 -9.93 7.34 -0.56
N HIS A 152 -10.49 7.99 0.47
CA HIS A 152 -11.41 7.35 1.41
C HIS A 152 -12.87 7.59 1.03
N LEU A 153 -13.63 6.51 0.87
CA LEU A 153 -14.98 6.56 0.30
C LEU A 153 -16.08 6.29 1.34
N ARG A 154 -15.79 5.51 2.38
CA ARG A 154 -16.75 5.13 3.42
C ARG A 154 -16.04 4.66 4.68
N GLY A 155 -16.64 4.92 5.83
CA GLY A 155 -16.13 4.52 7.14
C GLY A 155 -15.19 5.59 7.72
N ARG A 156 -14.33 5.17 8.65
CA ARG A 156 -13.28 6.02 9.20
C ARG A 156 -12.03 5.18 9.43
N LYS A 157 -10.91 5.61 8.87
CA LYS A 157 -9.61 4.95 9.01
C LYS A 157 -8.66 5.78 9.85
N ARG A 158 -7.75 5.13 10.55
CA ARG A 158 -6.57 5.75 11.18
C ARG A 158 -5.33 5.21 10.52
N LEU A 159 -4.48 6.11 10.04
CA LEU A 159 -3.16 5.79 9.52
C LEU A 159 -2.11 6.23 10.51
N PHE A 160 -1.12 5.36 10.72
CA PHE A 160 0.07 5.62 11.51
C PHE A 160 1.24 5.65 10.53
N ILE A 161 1.88 6.80 10.38
CA ILE A 161 2.95 7.03 9.39
C ILE A 161 4.23 7.31 10.16
N TYR A 162 5.22 6.45 10.00
CA TYR A 162 6.44 6.49 10.79
C TYR A 162 7.58 7.16 10.01
N PRO A 163 8.67 7.56 10.67
CA PRO A 163 9.84 8.05 9.98
C PRO A 163 10.38 7.04 8.96
N GLY A 164 10.72 7.50 7.76
CA GLY A 164 11.40 6.71 6.73
C GLY A 164 12.92 6.78 6.87
N ASP A 165 13.44 6.41 8.04
CA ASP A 165 14.88 6.36 8.34
C ASP A 165 15.38 4.91 8.50
N GLU A 166 16.68 4.72 8.71
CA GLU A 166 17.27 3.37 8.83
C GLU A 166 16.83 2.63 10.11
N ALA A 167 16.36 3.34 11.15
CA ALA A 167 15.92 2.72 12.39
C ALA A 167 14.52 2.09 12.24
N HIS A 168 13.64 2.73 11.48
CA HIS A 168 12.26 2.30 11.25
C HIS A 168 12.08 1.49 9.95
N LEU A 169 12.84 1.83 8.91
CA LEU A 169 12.83 1.16 7.62
C LEU A 169 14.27 0.92 7.13
N PRO A 170 14.92 -0.15 7.62
CA PRO A 170 16.23 -0.52 7.14
C PRO A 170 16.24 -0.75 5.62
N GLU A 171 17.20 -0.19 4.88
CA GLU A 171 17.21 -0.37 3.41
C GLU A 171 17.38 -1.85 3.05
N THR A 172 18.08 -2.62 3.89
CA THR A 172 18.23 -4.06 3.70
C THR A 172 16.90 -4.82 3.80
N ALA A 173 15.93 -4.31 4.56
CA ALA A 173 14.57 -4.86 4.57
C ALA A 173 13.83 -4.48 3.28
N MET A 174 13.93 -3.22 2.84
CA MET A 174 13.38 -2.78 1.55
C MET A 174 13.94 -3.60 0.38
N GLU A 175 15.24 -3.93 0.40
CA GLU A 175 15.91 -4.82 -0.55
C GLU A 175 15.19 -6.18 -0.64
N GLN A 176 14.81 -6.79 0.49
CA GLN A 176 14.10 -8.08 0.49
C GLN A 176 12.70 -7.96 -0.12
N VAL A 177 11.94 -6.93 0.25
CA VAL A 177 10.57 -6.71 -0.26
C VAL A 177 10.59 -6.42 -1.77
N VAL A 178 11.42 -5.47 -2.21
CA VAL A 178 11.53 -5.09 -3.64
C VAL A 178 12.06 -6.23 -4.51
N ALA A 179 12.90 -7.10 -3.95
CA ALA A 179 13.40 -8.30 -4.61
C ALA A 179 12.49 -9.53 -4.43
N ARG A 180 11.34 -9.39 -3.76
CA ARG A 180 10.35 -10.47 -3.54
C ARG A 180 10.95 -11.68 -2.82
N GLN A 181 11.81 -11.42 -1.84
CA GLN A 181 12.43 -12.45 -1.00
C GLN A 181 11.65 -12.73 0.27
N THR A 182 10.94 -11.72 0.73
CA THR A 182 9.92 -11.78 1.76
C THR A 182 8.65 -11.15 1.18
N THR A 183 7.54 -11.29 1.90
CA THR A 183 6.34 -10.48 1.70
C THR A 183 6.65 -9.01 2.10
N GLU A 184 5.64 -8.23 2.46
CA GLU A 184 5.81 -6.88 3.02
C GLU A 184 6.22 -6.87 4.51
N GLU A 185 6.63 -8.02 5.06
CA GLU A 185 7.16 -8.14 6.41
C GLU A 185 8.37 -7.23 6.64
N LEU A 186 8.19 -6.27 7.54
CA LEU A 186 9.22 -5.38 8.03
C LEU A 186 9.48 -5.64 9.52
N PRO A 187 10.72 -5.43 10.01
CA PRO A 187 10.97 -5.38 11.44
C PRO A 187 10.07 -4.32 12.09
N TYR A 188 9.24 -4.73 13.05
CA TYR A 188 8.36 -3.85 13.80
C TYR A 188 8.52 -4.09 15.29
N THR A 189 8.52 -3.00 16.05
CA THR A 189 8.45 -2.99 17.51
C THR A 189 7.43 -1.96 17.96
N ARG A 190 6.71 -2.25 19.04
CA ARG A 190 5.73 -1.33 19.64
C ARG A 190 6.34 0.01 20.05
N ALA A 191 7.66 0.08 20.23
CA ALA A 191 8.34 1.35 20.49
C ALA A 191 8.14 2.38 19.35
N PHE A 192 7.99 1.92 18.10
CA PHE A 192 7.76 2.80 16.95
C PHE A 192 6.45 3.59 17.06
N GLU A 193 5.48 3.12 17.85
CA GLU A 193 4.21 3.84 18.07
C GLU A 193 4.41 5.25 18.62
N ALA A 194 5.48 5.49 19.38
CA ALA A 194 5.82 6.80 19.92
C ALA A 194 6.25 7.80 18.82
N ASP A 195 6.73 7.29 17.69
CA ASP A 195 7.27 8.09 16.59
C ASP A 195 6.25 8.30 15.45
N ALA A 196 5.08 7.67 15.52
CA ALA A 196 4.07 7.72 14.47
C ALA A 196 3.43 9.12 14.32
N GLN A 197 3.27 9.58 13.07
CA GLN A 197 2.22 10.54 12.73
C GLN A 197 0.89 9.82 12.67
N VAL A 198 -0.04 10.19 13.53
CA VAL A 198 -1.39 9.62 13.51
C VAL A 198 -2.33 10.54 12.73
N MET A 199 -3.01 9.99 11.73
CA MET A 199 -3.97 10.72 10.90
C MET A 199 -5.25 9.92 10.71
N ASP A 200 -6.38 10.48 11.13
CA ASP A 200 -7.69 9.89 10.87
C ASP A 200 -8.20 10.35 9.51
N LEU A 201 -8.85 9.49 8.73
CA LEU A 201 -9.34 9.77 7.39
C LEU A 201 -10.84 9.51 7.33
N GLU A 202 -11.59 10.54 6.93
CA GLU A 202 -13.06 10.55 6.79
C GLU A 202 -13.47 10.44 5.32
N PRO A 203 -14.72 10.04 5.00
CA PRO A 203 -15.17 9.94 3.62
C PRO A 203 -15.07 11.30 2.92
N GLY A 204 -14.51 11.33 1.71
CA GLY A 204 -14.26 12.57 0.98
C GLY A 204 -12.86 13.13 1.20
N GLU A 205 -12.06 12.50 2.06
CA GLU A 205 -10.65 12.84 2.26
C GLU A 205 -9.75 11.82 1.55
N ALA A 206 -8.75 12.34 0.83
CA ALA A 206 -7.59 11.60 0.37
C ALA A 206 -6.40 11.89 1.28
N LEU A 207 -5.55 10.89 1.47
CA LEU A 207 -4.29 11.04 2.19
C LEU A 207 -3.11 10.74 1.28
N THR A 208 -2.09 11.59 1.38
CA THR A 208 -0.77 11.37 0.77
C THR A 208 0.29 11.45 1.84
N TRP A 209 1.39 10.70 1.70
CA TRP A 209 2.52 10.73 2.62
C TRP A 209 3.85 10.57 1.90
N PRO A 210 4.98 10.82 2.57
CA PRO A 210 6.28 10.76 1.93
C PRO A 210 6.60 9.38 1.35
N LEU A 211 7.34 9.37 0.24
CA LEU A 211 7.75 8.14 -0.43
C LEU A 211 8.49 7.19 0.52
N TYR A 212 8.11 5.92 0.45
CA TYR A 212 8.64 4.84 1.29
C TYR A 212 8.43 5.03 2.80
N ALA A 213 7.71 6.05 3.26
CA ALA A 213 7.44 6.16 4.70
C ALA A 213 6.66 4.92 5.14
N PRO A 214 7.17 4.12 6.08
CA PRO A 214 6.48 2.93 6.54
C PRO A 214 5.23 3.36 7.30
N HIS A 215 4.20 2.52 7.26
CA HIS A 215 2.90 2.83 7.82
C HIS A 215 2.10 1.59 8.17
N ARG A 216 1.10 1.76 9.02
CA ARG A 216 0.05 0.78 9.31
C ARG A 216 -1.30 1.46 9.37
N VAL A 217 -2.37 0.69 9.21
CA VAL A 217 -3.74 1.23 9.10
C VAL A 217 -4.69 0.46 10.00
N GLU A 218 -5.58 1.18 10.68
CA GLU A 218 -6.67 0.62 11.48
C GLU A 218 -8.00 1.19 11.02
N ASN A 219 -9.03 0.34 10.94
CA ASN A 219 -10.40 0.81 10.84
C ASN A 219 -10.92 1.18 12.25
N LEU A 220 -11.60 2.31 12.36
CA LEU A 220 -12.14 2.80 13.64
C LEU A 220 -13.58 2.31 13.84
N ASP A 221 -13.73 1.01 14.04
CA ASP A 221 -14.98 0.29 14.36
C ASP A 221 -16.10 0.46 13.31
N ARG A 222 -15.72 0.69 12.05
CA ARG A 222 -16.67 0.84 10.94
C ARG A 222 -16.17 0.13 9.69
N PHE A 223 -17.10 -0.46 8.95
CA PHE A 223 -16.84 -0.95 7.60
C PHE A 223 -16.26 0.18 6.75
N CYS A 224 -15.11 -0.09 6.11
CA CYS A 224 -14.38 0.92 5.38
C CYS A 224 -14.15 0.54 3.91
N VAL A 225 -14.28 1.56 3.06
CA VAL A 225 -13.99 1.46 1.63
C VAL A 225 -12.98 2.54 1.24
N SER A 226 -11.94 2.17 0.51
CA SER A 226 -10.92 3.12 0.04
C SER A 226 -10.38 2.68 -1.31
N LEU A 227 -10.07 3.64 -2.17
CA LEU A 227 -9.30 3.40 -3.37
C LEU A 227 -7.84 3.81 -3.10
N SER A 228 -6.94 2.83 -3.03
CA SER A 228 -5.50 3.11 -3.03
C SER A 228 -5.06 3.32 -4.48
N MET A 229 -4.47 4.48 -4.77
CA MET A 229 -3.85 4.75 -6.05
C MET A 229 -2.35 4.85 -5.87
N ASP A 230 -1.61 3.97 -6.53
CA ASP A 230 -0.17 3.95 -6.52
C ASP A 230 0.34 4.74 -7.72
N PHE A 231 1.38 5.55 -7.53
CA PHE A 231 2.07 6.24 -8.60
C PHE A 231 3.58 6.09 -8.49
N GLN A 232 4.24 6.15 -9.64
CA GLN A 232 5.69 6.23 -9.70
C GLN A 232 6.12 7.46 -10.47
N THR A 233 7.25 8.03 -10.07
CA THR A 233 7.99 9.05 -10.81
C THR A 233 9.28 8.43 -11.36
N TRP A 234 9.99 9.09 -12.26
CA TRP A 234 11.31 8.60 -12.69
C TRP A 234 12.30 8.40 -11.53
N PRO A 235 12.43 9.33 -10.56
CA PRO A 235 13.24 9.13 -9.37
C PRO A 235 12.87 7.88 -8.55
N THR A 236 11.58 7.60 -8.34
CA THR A 236 11.18 6.38 -7.59
C THR A 236 11.49 5.11 -8.38
N ARG A 237 11.29 5.12 -9.70
CA ARG A 237 11.63 3.98 -10.56
C ARG A 237 13.13 3.69 -10.54
N PHE A 238 13.96 4.72 -10.62
CA PHE A 238 15.41 4.56 -10.53
C PHE A 238 15.82 3.98 -9.18
N ARG A 239 15.26 4.49 -8.08
CA ARG A 239 15.55 3.98 -6.74
C ARG A 239 15.09 2.54 -6.53
N ASN A 240 13.90 2.17 -6.96
CA ASN A 240 13.43 0.78 -6.87
C ASN A 240 14.33 -0.18 -7.66
N GLY A 241 14.80 0.24 -8.84
CA GLY A 241 15.80 -0.51 -9.60
C GLY A 241 17.12 -0.62 -8.83
N ALA A 242 17.54 0.45 -8.17
CA ALA A 242 18.75 0.46 -7.37
C ALA A 242 18.67 -0.43 -6.12
N ILE A 243 17.55 -0.39 -5.39
CA ILE A 243 17.26 -1.28 -4.27
C ILE A 243 17.33 -2.75 -4.73
N TYR A 244 16.70 -3.10 -5.86
CA TYR A 244 16.81 -4.46 -6.40
C TYR A 244 18.26 -4.86 -6.74
N THR A 245 19.01 -3.97 -7.41
CA THR A 245 20.41 -4.24 -7.74
C THR A 245 21.27 -4.40 -6.47
N ASN A 246 21.02 -3.61 -5.43
CA ASN A 246 21.68 -3.74 -4.14
C ASN A 246 21.38 -5.11 -3.49
N ALA A 247 20.11 -5.56 -3.53
CA ALA A 247 19.72 -6.88 -3.03
C ALA A 247 20.51 -8.02 -3.73
N VAL A 248 20.71 -7.92 -5.05
CA VAL A 248 21.51 -8.90 -5.83
C VAL A 248 22.99 -8.85 -5.47
N ILE A 249 23.55 -7.67 -5.27
CA ILE A 249 24.96 -7.54 -4.87
C ILE A 249 25.17 -8.14 -3.49
N ARG A 250 24.25 -7.86 -2.56
CA ARG A 250 24.33 -8.33 -1.18
C ARG A 250 24.13 -9.83 -1.06
N SER A 251 23.23 -10.43 -1.85
CA SER A 251 23.05 -11.89 -1.90
C SER A 251 24.30 -12.64 -2.41
N ARG A 252 25.24 -11.91 -3.03
CA ARG A 252 26.54 -12.42 -3.51
C ARG A 252 27.71 -11.99 -2.62
N GLY A 253 27.45 -11.54 -1.38
CA GLY A 253 28.46 -11.14 -0.40
C GLY A 253 29.01 -9.73 -0.56
N GLY A 254 28.50 -8.94 -1.50
CA GLY A 254 28.89 -7.54 -1.68
C GLY A 254 28.30 -6.61 -0.62
N ARG A 255 28.84 -5.39 -0.54
CA ARG A 255 28.42 -4.35 0.42
C ARG A 255 28.10 -3.05 -0.32
N PRO A 256 26.95 -2.96 -1.03
CA PRO A 256 26.60 -1.75 -1.75
C PRO A 256 26.28 -0.61 -0.77
N ARG A 257 26.56 0.63 -1.20
CA ARG A 257 26.09 1.84 -0.51
C ARG A 257 24.57 1.95 -0.59
N PHE A 258 23.96 2.59 0.40
CA PHE A 258 22.53 2.85 0.40
C PHE A 258 22.10 3.88 -0.66
N THR A 259 20.85 3.77 -1.09
CA THR A 259 20.31 4.52 -2.24
C THR A 259 19.92 5.96 -1.90
N ASP A 260 19.81 6.31 -0.62
CA ASP A 260 19.63 7.68 -0.11
C ASP A 260 20.87 8.56 -0.36
N GLY A 261 22.06 7.98 -0.33
CA GLY A 261 23.34 8.64 -0.62
C GLY A 261 23.75 8.64 -2.09
N MET A 262 22.90 8.19 -3.01
CA MET A 262 23.19 8.14 -4.45
C MET A 262 22.62 9.34 -5.21
N SER A 263 23.40 9.85 -6.16
CA SER A 263 22.96 10.84 -7.14
C SER A 263 22.00 10.21 -8.17
N THR A 264 21.24 11.06 -8.89
CA THR A 264 20.32 10.59 -9.95
C THR A 264 21.01 9.73 -11.02
N PRO A 265 22.21 10.08 -11.55
CA PRO A 265 22.91 9.22 -12.50
C PRO A 265 23.31 7.86 -11.92
N GLU A 266 23.74 7.80 -10.67
CA GLU A 266 24.07 6.54 -9.99
C GLU A 266 22.84 5.65 -9.83
N LEU A 267 21.71 6.23 -9.40
CA LEU A 267 20.42 5.51 -9.32
C LEU A 267 19.98 5.00 -10.70
N ALA A 268 20.11 5.81 -11.75
CA ALA A 268 19.77 5.42 -13.12
C ALA A 268 20.66 4.27 -13.62
N ALA A 269 21.97 4.32 -13.35
CA ALA A 269 22.89 3.23 -13.70
C ALA A 269 22.53 1.92 -12.97
N ARG A 270 22.21 2.01 -11.66
CA ARG A 270 21.74 0.85 -10.88
C ARG A 270 20.40 0.32 -11.36
N TRP A 271 19.50 1.19 -11.78
CA TRP A 271 18.24 0.81 -12.40
C TRP A 271 18.45 0.09 -13.73
N ALA A 272 19.33 0.58 -14.61
CA ALA A 272 19.66 -0.11 -15.86
C ALA A 272 20.24 -1.51 -15.60
N ALA A 273 21.15 -1.64 -14.62
CA ALA A 273 21.65 -2.94 -14.18
C ALA A 273 20.53 -3.86 -13.68
N SER A 274 19.53 -3.32 -12.98
CA SER A 274 18.39 -4.11 -12.48
C SER A 274 17.59 -4.76 -13.62
N LEU A 275 17.47 -4.11 -14.78
CA LEU A 275 16.78 -4.66 -15.94
C LEU A 275 17.52 -5.89 -16.49
N ALA A 276 18.85 -5.80 -16.62
CA ALA A 276 19.69 -6.91 -17.04
C ALA A 276 19.64 -8.07 -16.02
N LEU A 277 19.76 -7.74 -14.73
CA LEU A 277 19.71 -8.72 -13.64
C LEU A 277 18.37 -9.47 -13.59
N ARG A 278 17.24 -8.77 -13.74
CA ARG A 278 15.91 -9.41 -13.78
C ARG A 278 15.78 -10.34 -14.99
N ARG A 279 16.30 -9.93 -16.16
CA ARG A 279 16.26 -10.74 -17.38
C ARG A 279 17.02 -12.06 -17.24
N VAL A 280 18.14 -12.07 -16.50
CA VAL A 280 18.94 -13.27 -16.27
C VAL A 280 18.55 -14.05 -15.00
N GLY A 281 17.46 -13.67 -14.33
CA GLY A 281 17.03 -14.32 -13.09
C GLY A 281 18.03 -14.13 -11.94
N GLY A 282 18.68 -12.96 -11.88
CA GLY A 282 19.73 -12.65 -10.90
C GLY A 282 19.29 -12.77 -9.44
N LEU A 283 17.98 -12.74 -9.19
CA LEU A 283 17.34 -13.17 -7.96
C LEU A 283 15.93 -13.70 -8.28
N LYS A 284 15.67 -14.97 -7.95
CA LYS A 284 14.37 -15.60 -8.13
C LYS A 284 13.42 -15.20 -6.99
N SER A 285 12.14 -15.01 -7.31
CA SER A 285 11.12 -14.74 -6.30
C SER A 285 10.99 -15.92 -5.33
N ARG A 286 10.78 -15.64 -4.05
CA ARG A 286 10.49 -16.66 -3.03
C ARG A 286 9.01 -16.71 -2.63
N ILE A 287 8.21 -15.77 -3.14
CA ILE A 287 6.80 -15.57 -2.80
C ILE A 287 5.85 -15.81 -4.00
N GLU A 288 6.26 -16.64 -4.97
CA GLU A 288 5.45 -16.93 -6.17
C GLU A 288 4.19 -17.76 -5.87
N HIS A 289 4.14 -18.46 -4.73
CA HIS A 289 3.04 -19.32 -4.34
C HIS A 289 2.60 -18.98 -2.92
N PHE A 290 1.43 -18.34 -2.80
CA PHE A 290 0.71 -18.26 -1.51
C PHE A 290 -0.30 -19.39 -1.48
N GLU A 291 -0.23 -20.23 -0.44
CA GLU A 291 -1.28 -21.19 -0.14
C GLU A 291 -2.52 -20.44 0.36
N ARG A 292 -3.69 -20.86 -0.12
CA ARG A 292 -4.98 -20.35 0.37
C ARG A 292 -5.42 -21.24 1.51
N ASP A 293 -5.95 -20.65 2.58
CA ASP A 293 -6.32 -21.33 3.82
C ASP A 293 -7.85 -21.42 4.02
N PHE A 294 -8.64 -20.54 3.37
CA PHE A 294 -10.08 -20.43 3.61
C PHE A 294 -10.88 -19.90 2.41
N THR A 295 -12.21 -19.92 2.50
CA THR A 295 -13.12 -19.15 1.63
C THR A 295 -14.06 -18.29 2.46
N PRO A 296 -14.49 -17.10 2.00
CA PRO A 296 -15.48 -16.29 2.71
C PRO A 296 -16.76 -17.05 3.01
N ASP A 297 -17.33 -16.83 4.20
CA ASP A 297 -18.59 -17.43 4.66
C ASP A 297 -19.37 -16.41 5.50
N VAL A 298 -20.66 -16.25 5.19
CA VAL A 298 -21.58 -15.32 5.88
C VAL A 298 -21.94 -15.81 7.29
N GLY A 299 -21.88 -17.12 7.54
CA GLY A 299 -22.22 -17.72 8.84
C GLY A 299 -21.03 -17.84 9.82
N ALA A 300 -19.80 -17.60 9.35
CA ALA A 300 -18.60 -17.71 10.18
C ALA A 300 -18.37 -16.45 11.02
N ALA A 301 -17.93 -16.64 12.28
CA ALA A 301 -17.74 -15.55 13.23
C ALA A 301 -16.69 -14.50 12.79
N ASP A 302 -15.66 -14.92 12.06
CA ASP A 302 -14.63 -14.06 11.47
C ASP A 302 -14.80 -13.85 9.96
N GLY A 303 -15.87 -14.40 9.37
CA GLY A 303 -16.13 -14.41 7.94
C GLY A 303 -15.31 -15.43 7.14
N ALA A 304 -14.54 -16.32 7.78
CA ALA A 304 -13.72 -17.34 7.12
C ALA A 304 -14.30 -18.75 7.32
N GLY A 305 -14.72 -19.39 6.23
CA GLY A 305 -15.16 -20.79 6.17
C GLY A 305 -14.09 -21.74 5.64
N ALA A 306 -14.34 -23.05 5.74
CA ALA A 306 -13.41 -24.08 5.26
C ALA A 306 -13.26 -24.08 3.72
N LEU A 307 -12.06 -24.38 3.22
CA LEU A 307 -11.85 -24.67 1.80
C LEU A 307 -12.66 -25.92 1.42
N GLN A 308 -13.52 -25.80 0.42
CA GLN A 308 -14.14 -26.96 -0.21
C GLN A 308 -13.08 -27.64 -1.09
N ALA A 309 -12.87 -28.95 -0.87
CA ALA A 309 -11.89 -29.78 -1.56
C ALA A 309 -12.24 -29.98 -3.05
#